data_AF-A0A2M8TA08-F1
#
_entry.id   AF-A0A2M8TA08-F1
#
_cell.length_a   1.000
_cell.length_b   1.000
_cell.length_c   1.000
_cell.angle_alpha   90.00
_cell.angle_beta   90.00
_cell.angle_gamma   90.00
#
_symmetry.space_group_name_H-M   'P 1'
#
loop_
_entity.id
_entity.type
_entity.pdbx_description
1 polymer ?
#
loop_
_entity_poly.entity_id
_entity_poly.type
_entity_poly.pdbx_seq_one_letter_code
_entity_poly.pdbx_strand_id
1 'polypeptide(L)'
;MTYTEYLSKIKDSNINLERLNIVIGRKTNVPYSKGCYQENDIWYFYDVNERQDLVITKTGTEDEIFGYLYLITRALLKQYRS
;
A
#
# COMPACT_ATOMS: atom_id res chain seq x y z
N MET A 1 -1.02 8.47 9.71
CA MET A 1 0.41 8.68 9.45
C MET A 1 0.56 9.22 8.06
N THR A 2 1.48 10.13 7.82
CA THR A 2 1.69 10.74 6.51
C THR A 2 2.48 9.82 5.58
N TYR A 3 2.49 10.13 4.27
CA TYR A 3 3.34 9.52 3.26
C TYR A 3 4.81 9.54 3.68
N THR A 4 5.28 10.70 4.16
CA THR A 4 6.67 10.89 4.59
C THR A 4 7.03 10.01 5.79
N GLU A 5 6.14 9.94 6.79
CA GLU A 5 6.31 9.06 7.95
C GLU A 5 6.33 7.58 7.54
N TYR A 6 5.44 7.18 6.64
CA TYR A 6 5.39 5.83 6.11
C TYR A 6 6.71 5.46 5.44
N LEU A 7 7.18 6.26 4.47
CA LEU A 7 8.43 6.00 3.76
C LEU A 7 9.64 5.95 4.70
N SER A 8 9.66 6.81 5.71
CA SER A 8 10.72 6.81 6.74
C SER A 8 10.73 5.47 7.49
N LYS A 9 9.57 4.98 7.95
CA LYS A 9 9.46 3.67 8.61
C LYS A 9 9.87 2.50 7.73
N ILE A 10 9.49 2.52 6.45
CA ILE A 10 9.88 1.49 5.48
C ILE A 10 11.39 1.44 5.32
N LYS A 11 12.02 2.62 5.17
CA LYS A 11 13.47 2.76 5.03
C LYS A 11 14.20 2.31 6.30
N ASP A 12 13.78 2.79 7.46
CA ASP A 12 14.40 2.46 8.76
C ASP A 12 14.30 0.98 9.09
N SER A 13 13.21 0.33 8.66
CA SER A 13 12.99 -1.11 8.87
C SER A 13 13.58 -1.99 7.76
N ASN A 14 14.26 -1.40 6.77
CA ASN A 14 14.79 -2.07 5.58
C ASN A 14 13.74 -2.96 4.87
N ILE A 15 12.51 -2.45 4.76
CA ILE A 15 11.39 -3.15 4.14
C ILE A 15 11.45 -2.93 2.62
N ASN A 16 11.51 -4.01 1.86
CA ASN A 16 11.42 -3.95 0.41
C ASN A 16 9.94 -4.03 -0.03
N LEU A 17 9.39 -2.90 -0.47
CA LEU A 17 8.00 -2.80 -0.92
C LEU A 17 7.74 -3.56 -2.23
N GLU A 18 8.73 -3.64 -3.12
CA GLU A 18 8.61 -4.39 -4.37
C GLU A 18 8.42 -5.89 -4.10
N ARG A 19 9.13 -6.43 -3.10
CA ARG A 19 8.93 -7.81 -2.64
C ARG A 19 7.53 -8.05 -2.05
N LEU A 20 6.89 -7.01 -1.53
CA LEU A 20 5.53 -7.08 -0.99
C LEU A 20 4.47 -6.76 -2.05
N ASN A 21 4.88 -6.49 -3.30
CA ASN A 21 4.02 -6.00 -4.38
C ASN A 21 3.20 -4.76 -3.96
N ILE A 22 3.81 -3.86 -3.17
CA ILE A 22 3.16 -2.62 -2.74
C ILE A 22 3.56 -1.47 -3.68
N VAL A 23 2.58 -0.78 -4.25
CA VAL A 23 2.76 0.36 -5.16
C VAL A 23 2.17 1.64 -4.56
N ILE A 24 2.91 2.74 -4.59
CA ILE A 24 2.50 4.01 -3.97
C ILE A 24 2.49 5.13 -5.02
N GLY A 25 1.48 5.99 -4.96
CA GLY A 25 1.37 7.18 -5.79
C GLY A 25 0.89 6.92 -7.22
N ARG A 26 0.58 5.68 -7.59
CA ARG A 26 0.06 5.31 -8.91
C ARG A 26 -0.81 4.06 -8.85
N LYS A 27 -1.63 3.89 -9.88
CA LYS A 27 -2.36 2.63 -10.16
C LYS A 27 -1.41 1.64 -10.83
N THR A 28 -1.64 0.34 -10.61
CA THR A 28 -0.94 -0.75 -11.30
C THR A 28 -1.94 -1.86 -11.65
N ASN A 29 -1.60 -2.69 -12.63
CA ASN A 29 -2.34 -3.89 -13.02
C ASN A 29 -1.57 -5.18 -12.68
N VAL A 30 -0.48 -5.08 -11.91
CA VAL A 30 0.29 -6.26 -11.48
C VAL A 30 -0.59 -7.13 -10.57
N PRO A 31 -0.85 -8.41 -10.90
CA PRO A 31 -1.65 -9.30 -10.07
C PRO A 31 -1.13 -9.39 -8.64
N TYR A 32 -2.05 -9.52 -7.68
CA TYR A 32 -1.76 -9.64 -6.25
C TYR A 32 -1.01 -8.44 -5.65
N SER A 33 -0.92 -7.33 -6.38
CA SER A 33 -0.36 -6.10 -5.85
C SER A 33 -1.39 -5.35 -5.02
N LYS A 34 -0.87 -4.54 -4.11
CA LYS A 34 -1.65 -3.60 -3.30
C LYS A 34 -1.08 -2.22 -3.50
N GLY A 35 -1.88 -1.19 -3.37
CA GLY A 35 -1.34 0.14 -3.49
C GLY A 35 -2.25 1.25 -3.07
N CYS A 36 -1.72 2.47 -3.15
CA CYS A 36 -2.52 3.66 -2.96
C CYS A 36 -2.15 4.75 -3.97
N TYR A 37 -3.13 5.60 -4.28
CA TYR A 37 -2.95 6.79 -5.10
C TYR A 37 -3.83 7.93 -4.55
N GLN A 38 -3.48 9.16 -4.91
CA GLN A 38 -4.25 10.35 -4.58
C GLN A 38 -4.97 10.87 -5.82
N GLU A 39 -6.24 11.23 -5.66
CA GLU A 39 -7.06 11.86 -6.69
C GLU A 39 -8.01 12.85 -6.02
N ASN A 40 -8.01 14.12 -6.43
CA ASN A 40 -8.83 15.20 -5.86
C ASN A 40 -8.74 15.31 -4.32
N ASP A 41 -7.51 15.33 -3.78
CA ASP A 41 -7.21 15.39 -2.34
C ASP A 41 -7.73 14.20 -1.50
N ILE A 42 -8.30 13.19 -2.15
CA ILE A 42 -8.72 11.94 -1.52
C ILE A 42 -7.68 10.86 -1.83
N TRP A 43 -7.32 10.10 -0.80
CA TRP A 43 -6.47 8.92 -0.97
C TRP A 43 -7.32 7.68 -1.16
N TYR A 44 -6.91 6.86 -2.12
CA TYR A 44 -7.55 5.62 -2.50
C TYR A 44 -6.55 4.49 -2.28
N PHE A 45 -6.96 3.48 -1.52
CA PHE A 45 -6.24 2.23 -1.38
C PHE A 45 -6.94 1.15 -2.21
N TYR A 46 -6.15 0.39 -2.95
CA TYR A 46 -6.62 -0.61 -3.87
C TYR A 46 -5.84 -1.92 -3.76
N ASP A 47 -6.52 -2.98 -4.16
CA ASP A 47 -5.94 -4.31 -4.36
C ASP A 47 -6.14 -4.73 -5.82
N VAL A 48 -5.13 -5.38 -6.39
CA VAL A 48 -5.23 -5.98 -7.72
C VAL A 48 -5.43 -7.47 -7.57
N ASN A 49 -6.55 -7.98 -8.09
CA ASN A 49 -6.86 -9.41 -8.02
C ASN A 49 -6.03 -10.23 -9.03
N GLU A 50 -6.23 -11.55 -9.06
CA GLU A 50 -5.57 -12.46 -10.01
C GLU A 50 -5.86 -12.14 -11.49
N ARG A 51 -7.02 -11.51 -11.76
CA ARG A 51 -7.49 -11.13 -13.09
C ARG A 51 -7.00 -9.75 -13.54
N GLN A 52 -6.11 -9.14 -12.76
CA GLN A 52 -5.60 -7.77 -12.97
C GLN A 52 -6.65 -6.67 -12.77
N ASP A 53 -7.79 -6.98 -12.16
CA ASP A 53 -8.78 -5.96 -11.82
C ASP A 53 -8.33 -5.21 -10.57
N LEU A 54 -8.27 -3.89 -10.70
CA LEU A 54 -8.04 -2.98 -9.57
C LEU A 54 -9.36 -2.78 -8.83
N VAL A 55 -9.40 -3.18 -7.57
CA VAL A 55 -10.53 -3.01 -6.66
C VAL A 55 -10.15 -2.02 -5.59
N ILE A 56 -10.88 -0.90 -5.50
CA ILE A 56 -10.72 0.07 -4.40
C ILE A 56 -11.32 -0.56 -3.14
N THR A 57 -10.51 -0.75 -2.11
CA THR A 57 -10.93 -1.40 -0.87
C THR A 57 -11.07 -0.40 0.28
N LYS A 58 -10.42 0.76 0.20
CA LYS A 58 -10.59 1.84 1.18
C LYS A 58 -10.34 3.21 0.55
N THR A 59 -11.05 4.22 1.02
CA THR A 59 -10.81 5.63 0.69
C THR A 59 -10.76 6.45 1.98
N GLY A 60 -10.08 7.58 1.95
CA GLY A 60 -9.99 8.45 3.12
C GLY A 60 -8.92 9.52 3.00
N THR A 61 -8.56 10.07 4.15
CA THR A 61 -7.45 11.02 4.28
C THR A 61 -6.10 10.31 4.12
N GLU A 62 -5.04 11.08 3.90
CA GLU A 62 -3.66 10.57 3.87
C GLU A 62 -3.36 9.73 5.12
N ASP A 63 -3.70 10.26 6.30
CA ASP A 63 -3.42 9.63 7.58
C ASP A 63 -4.05 8.25 7.74
N GLU A 64 -5.30 8.12 7.29
CA GLU A 64 -6.07 6.89 7.36
C GLU A 64 -5.54 5.85 6.38
N ILE A 65 -5.26 6.26 5.14
CA ILE A 65 -4.81 5.35 4.09
C ILE A 65 -3.41 4.85 4.35
N PHE A 66 -2.46 5.71 4.70
CA PHE A 66 -1.10 5.27 5.03
C PHE A 66 -1.05 4.53 6.37
N GLY A 67 -1.90 4.88 7.33
CA GLY A 67 -2.09 4.09 8.55
C GLY A 67 -2.54 2.66 8.24
N TYR A 68 -3.51 2.51 7.36
CA TYR A 68 -3.98 1.20 6.90
C TYR A 68 -2.92 0.45 6.08
N LEU A 69 -2.26 1.13 5.14
CA LEU A 69 -1.17 0.58 4.32
C LEU A 69 -0.04 0.03 5.21
N TYR A 70 0.30 0.72 6.29
CA TYR A 70 1.32 0.27 7.24
C TYR A 70 0.91 -1.03 7.95
N LEU A 71 -0.37 -1.17 8.36
CA LEU A 71 -0.87 -2.41 8.93
C LEU A 71 -0.76 -3.58 7.95
N ILE A 72 -1.15 -3.36 6.69
CA ILE A 72 -1.02 -4.35 5.61
C ILE A 72 0.43 -4.73 5.37
N THR A 73 1.32 -3.73 5.30
CA THR A 73 2.77 -3.94 5.12
C THR A 73 3.31 -4.87 6.21
N ARG A 74 2.94 -4.62 7.48
CA ARG A 74 3.36 -5.46 8.61
C ARG A 74 2.76 -6.87 8.56
N ALA A 75 1.50 -7.00 8.15
CA ALA A 75 0.85 -8.30 8.00
C ALA A 75 1.55 -9.15 6.92
N LEU A 76 1.85 -8.58 5.75
CA LEU A 76 2.57 -9.25 4.67
C LEU A 76 3.98 -9.65 5.09
N LEU A 77 4.70 -8.76 5.80
CA LEU A 77 6.03 -9.09 6.33
C LEU A 77 6.01 -10.29 7.29
N LYS A 78 4.96 -10.43 8.10
CA LYS A 78 4.80 -11.58 8.99
C LYS A 78 4.57 -12.87 8.19
N GLN A 79 3.80 -12.79 7.10
CA GLN A 79 3.52 -13.93 6.23
C GLN A 79 4.79 -14.40 5.49
N TYR A 80 5.63 -13.49 5.00
CA TYR A 80 6.90 -13.82 4.35
C TYR A 80 7.99 -14.38 5.28
N ARG A 81 7.85 -14.21 6.60
CA ARG A 81 8.77 -14.74 7.61
C ARG A 81 8.35 -16.11 8.17
N SER A 82 7.18 -16.60 7.79
CA SER A 82 6.67 -17.93 8.15
C SER A 82 7.04 -18.95 7.09
#